data_AF-N1PMC6-F1
#
_entry.id   AF-N1PMC6-F1
#
_cell.length_a   1.000
_cell.length_b   1.000
_cell.length_c   1.000
_cell.angle_alpha   90.00
_cell.angle_beta   90.00
_cell.angle_gamma   90.00
#
_symmetry.space_group_name_H-M   'P 1'
#
loop_
_entity.id
_entity.type
_entity.pdbx_description
1 polymer ?
#
loop_
_entity_poly.entity_id
_entity_poly.type
_entity_poly.pdbx_seq_one_letter_code
_entity_poly.pdbx_strand_id
1 'polypeptide(L)'
;MRPLPASPAGRGRKPSDIALIQCFDCPLNSTKRGMDGLKTTQQVSAPISYVESVPNAERAYHLMYGDTSDLPRTNILRQWHDTTFFDLRGREHEINYVNNGIAIAKLRSTMTYEDFDDDSKVWTIYFKELESLLRDCLCATEVKFFRYGIRKRHEQFPRSTGIEYEYAQPTSIAHVDATLASTREEMRKHFGEIANDLMTRRFAWVNVWRPLRGVVNDWPLCFCDAATVEHGDAETTDMVYPEYFTENLSLRHSAGQKWYYLSDHTPDEIIIFKQSDSDHSAVGGVPHCSFANPAANANETPRESIEARALVIF
;
A
#
# COMPACT_ATOMS: atom_id res chain seq x y z
N MET A 1 13.59 -9.21 24.28
CA MET A 1 13.20 -7.82 23.91
C MET A 1 14.07 -6.85 24.69
N ARG A 2 14.92 -6.07 24.04
CA ARG A 2 15.64 -4.94 24.66
C ARG A 2 14.97 -3.63 24.21
N PRO A 3 14.71 -2.67 25.10
CA PRO A 3 14.05 -1.42 24.75
C PRO A 3 15.00 -0.46 24.01
N LEU A 4 14.43 0.35 23.12
CA LEU A 4 15.11 1.48 22.46
C LEU A 4 15.37 2.62 23.48
N PRO A 5 16.46 3.40 23.33
CA PRO A 5 16.76 4.53 24.21
C PRO A 5 15.88 5.74 23.91
N ALA A 6 15.42 6.41 24.97
CA ALA A 6 14.63 7.63 24.94
C ALA A 6 15.43 8.85 24.44
N SER A 7 14.81 9.66 23.59
CA SER A 7 15.33 10.97 23.15
C SER A 7 14.83 12.09 24.08
N PRO A 8 15.63 13.13 24.38
CA PRO A 8 15.30 14.11 25.42
C PRO A 8 14.31 15.20 24.95
N ALA A 9 13.42 15.56 25.87
CA ALA A 9 12.35 16.54 25.71
C ALA A 9 12.85 17.97 25.46
N GLY A 10 12.36 18.58 24.37
CA GLY A 10 12.51 20.01 24.06
C GLY A 10 11.28 20.81 24.49
N ARG A 11 11.51 21.95 25.15
CA ARG A 11 10.52 22.81 25.83
C ARG A 11 9.53 23.48 24.86
N GLY A 12 8.29 23.62 25.34
CA GLY A 12 7.16 24.17 24.60
C GLY A 12 7.21 25.68 24.32
N ARG A 13 6.56 26.06 23.23
CA ARG A 13 6.01 27.40 22.97
C ARG A 13 4.49 27.30 22.88
N LYS A 14 3.80 28.28 23.47
CA LYS A 14 2.33 28.44 23.49
C LYS A 14 1.81 28.96 22.13
N PRO A 15 0.52 28.73 21.82
CA PRO A 15 -0.02 28.87 20.47
C PRO A 15 -0.40 30.32 20.15
N SER A 16 -0.11 30.76 18.92
CA SER A 16 -0.63 32.00 18.34
C SER A 16 -1.17 31.69 16.95
N ASP A 17 -2.48 31.83 16.82
CA ASP A 17 -3.28 32.09 15.60
C ASP A 17 -2.67 31.65 14.26
N ILE A 18 -2.99 30.41 13.86
CA ILE A 18 -2.68 29.91 12.52
C ILE A 18 -3.95 30.02 11.68
N ALA A 19 -3.93 30.98 10.75
CA ALA A 19 -4.85 31.07 9.63
C ALA A 19 -4.80 29.78 8.80
N LEU A 20 -5.97 29.34 8.32
CA LEU A 20 -6.15 28.28 7.32
C LEU A 20 -5.27 28.55 6.10
N ILE A 21 -4.09 27.93 6.04
CA ILE A 21 -3.29 27.85 4.82
C ILE A 21 -3.79 26.63 4.05
N GLN A 22 -4.60 26.92 3.04
CA GLN A 22 -4.86 26.01 1.94
C GLN A 22 -3.52 25.71 1.25
N CYS A 23 -2.93 24.54 1.51
CA CYS A 23 -1.82 24.00 0.72
C CYS A 23 -2.36 23.50 -0.63
N PHE A 24 -2.70 24.44 -1.52
CA PHE A 24 -2.77 24.16 -2.96
C PHE A 24 -1.39 24.47 -3.57
N ASP A 25 -1.01 23.65 -4.55
CA ASP A 25 0.16 23.74 -5.43
C ASP A 25 1.51 23.22 -4.86
N CYS A 26 1.69 21.90 -4.98
CA CYS A 26 3.02 21.30 -5.11
C CYS A 26 3.50 21.51 -6.57
N PRO A 27 4.61 22.24 -6.84
CA PRO A 27 5.05 22.50 -8.20
C PRO A 27 6.00 21.39 -8.66
N LEU A 28 5.47 20.32 -9.24
CA LEU A 28 6.26 19.33 -9.97
C LEU A 28 5.64 19.04 -11.34
N ASN A 29 5.97 19.88 -12.33
CA ASN A 29 6.32 19.43 -13.68
C ASN A 29 6.66 20.61 -14.61
N SER A 30 7.93 20.72 -15.01
CA SER A 30 8.24 20.96 -16.43
C SER A 30 9.65 20.48 -16.76
N THR A 31 9.75 19.34 -17.43
CA THR A 31 10.83 19.08 -18.39
C THR A 31 10.28 18.13 -19.45
N LYS A 32 9.87 18.69 -20.59
CA LYS A 32 9.63 17.92 -21.82
C LYS A 32 10.98 17.38 -22.30
N ARG A 33 11.16 16.06 -22.28
CA ARG A 33 12.09 15.38 -23.19
C ARG A 33 11.27 14.46 -24.08
N GLY A 34 11.49 14.58 -25.38
CA GLY A 34 10.82 13.79 -26.40
C GLY A 34 11.12 12.30 -26.21
N MET A 35 10.06 11.49 -26.30
CA MET A 35 10.15 10.07 -26.56
C MET A 35 9.31 9.79 -27.79
N ASP A 36 10.00 9.55 -28.90
CA ASP A 36 9.41 8.98 -30.10
C ASP A 36 8.90 7.56 -29.77
N GLY A 37 7.61 7.32 -30.02
CA GLY A 37 7.09 6.03 -30.46
C GLY A 37 7.01 4.86 -29.47
N LEU A 38 6.42 5.04 -28.28
CA LEU A 38 5.82 3.91 -27.54
C LEU A 38 4.32 3.84 -27.82
N LYS A 39 3.87 2.75 -28.44
CA LYS A 39 2.46 2.36 -28.42
C LYS A 39 2.13 1.85 -27.00
N THR A 40 1.88 2.76 -26.07
CA THR A 40 1.31 2.39 -24.77
C THR A 40 -0.11 1.90 -24.99
N THR A 41 -0.37 0.62 -24.75
CA THR A 41 -1.74 0.16 -24.50
C THR A 41 -2.24 0.92 -23.28
N GLN A 42 -3.18 1.85 -23.49
CA GLN A 42 -3.73 2.70 -22.41
C GLN A 42 -4.46 1.89 -21.32
N GLN A 43 -4.76 0.62 -21.60
CA GLN A 43 -5.37 -0.30 -20.67
C GLN A 43 -4.93 -1.74 -20.97
N VAL A 44 -4.94 -2.58 -19.94
CA VAL A 44 -4.77 -4.03 -20.01
C VAL A 44 -5.87 -4.71 -19.19
N SER A 45 -6.26 -5.92 -19.56
CA SER A 45 -7.23 -6.70 -18.80
C SER A 45 -6.57 -7.98 -18.30
N ALA A 46 -6.75 -8.29 -17.02
CA ALA A 46 -6.22 -9.50 -16.42
C ALA A 46 -7.11 -9.95 -15.24
N PRO A 47 -7.17 -11.26 -14.95
CA PRO A 47 -8.01 -11.75 -13.88
C PRO A 47 -7.39 -11.44 -12.51
N ILE A 48 -8.21 -10.92 -11.59
CA ILE A 48 -7.90 -10.81 -10.16
C ILE A 48 -9.04 -11.40 -9.31
N SER A 49 -8.74 -11.73 -8.06
CA SER A 49 -9.65 -12.41 -7.13
C SER A 49 -10.37 -11.42 -6.24
N TYR A 50 -11.70 -11.53 -6.22
CA TYR A 50 -12.61 -10.80 -5.36
C TYR A 50 -13.34 -11.76 -4.40
N VAL A 51 -13.97 -11.20 -3.37
CA VAL A 51 -14.95 -11.88 -2.53
C VAL A 51 -16.24 -12.09 -3.33
N GLU A 52 -16.68 -13.33 -3.43
CA GLU A 52 -17.99 -13.69 -3.96
C GLU A 52 -19.02 -13.70 -2.82
N SER A 53 -18.72 -14.46 -1.77
CA SER A 53 -19.58 -14.56 -0.60
C SER A 53 -18.81 -15.01 0.65
N VAL A 54 -19.42 -14.75 1.80
CA VAL A 54 -19.01 -15.28 3.09
C VAL A 54 -20.21 -16.08 3.61
N PRO A 55 -20.17 -17.43 3.58
CA PRO A 55 -21.29 -18.25 3.98
C PRO A 55 -21.71 -18.01 5.44
N ASN A 56 -22.98 -18.32 5.74
CA ASN A 56 -23.56 -18.30 7.08
C ASN A 56 -23.56 -16.94 7.81
N ALA A 57 -23.24 -15.84 7.11
CA ALA A 57 -23.09 -14.51 7.70
C ALA A 57 -22.10 -14.48 8.90
N GLU A 58 -21.17 -15.43 8.92
CA GLU A 58 -20.04 -15.42 9.84
C GLU A 58 -19.08 -14.30 9.45
N ARG A 59 -18.25 -13.86 10.41
CA ARG A 59 -17.18 -12.91 10.13
C ARG A 59 -16.18 -13.53 9.17
N ALA A 60 -15.81 -12.79 8.13
CA ALA A 60 -14.84 -13.26 7.15
C ALA A 60 -13.47 -13.43 7.81
N TYR A 61 -12.75 -14.52 7.54
CA TYR A 61 -11.42 -14.73 8.11
C TYR A 61 -10.46 -15.41 7.14
N HIS A 62 -9.17 -15.22 7.37
CA HIS A 62 -8.08 -15.98 6.77
C HIS A 62 -7.05 -16.35 7.84
N LEU A 63 -6.77 -17.65 7.96
CA LEU A 63 -5.79 -18.20 8.88
C LEU A 63 -4.39 -18.09 8.27
N MET A 64 -3.51 -17.41 9.00
CA MET A 64 -2.13 -17.15 8.62
C MET A 64 -1.15 -18.21 9.15
N TYR A 65 -1.67 -19.37 9.56
CA TYR A 65 -0.92 -20.51 10.08
C TYR A 65 -1.48 -21.83 9.52
N GLY A 66 -0.64 -22.87 9.50
CA GLY A 66 -0.79 -24.01 8.59
C GLY A 66 -1.38 -25.31 9.15
N ASP A 67 -1.86 -25.34 10.39
CA ASP A 67 -2.42 -26.57 10.99
C ASP A 67 -3.72 -26.24 11.72
N THR A 68 -4.84 -26.50 11.04
CA THR A 68 -6.18 -26.39 11.61
C THR A 68 -6.95 -27.65 11.28
N SER A 69 -6.85 -28.64 12.18
CA SER A 69 -7.51 -29.96 12.05
C SER A 69 -9.01 -29.87 11.76
N ASP A 70 -9.66 -28.77 12.17
CA ASP A 70 -11.13 -28.65 12.19
C ASP A 70 -11.69 -27.40 11.48
N LEU A 71 -10.84 -26.53 10.92
CA LEU A 71 -11.27 -25.26 10.32
C LEU A 71 -10.61 -25.04 8.95
N PRO A 72 -11.35 -24.70 7.89
CA PRO A 72 -10.73 -24.33 6.62
C PRO A 72 -9.88 -23.06 6.81
N ARG A 73 -8.85 -22.89 5.97
CA ARG A 73 -7.96 -21.71 6.06
C ARG A 73 -8.70 -20.38 5.89
N THR A 74 -9.86 -20.37 5.25
CA THR A 74 -10.71 -19.19 5.12
C THR A 74 -12.15 -19.66 4.87
N ASN A 75 -13.13 -18.90 5.37
CA ASN A 75 -14.54 -19.06 4.99
C ASN A 75 -14.93 -18.21 3.77
N ILE A 76 -14.00 -17.45 3.19
CA ILE A 76 -14.27 -16.56 2.06
C ILE A 76 -14.30 -17.37 0.76
N LEU A 77 -15.45 -17.38 0.09
CA LEU A 77 -15.55 -17.85 -1.27
C LEU A 77 -15.12 -16.74 -2.22
N ARG A 78 -14.23 -17.11 -3.15
CA ARG A 78 -13.54 -16.17 -4.04
C ARG A 78 -13.92 -16.45 -5.49
N GLN A 79 -14.09 -15.37 -6.24
CA GLN A 79 -14.32 -15.42 -7.67
C GLN A 79 -13.26 -14.59 -8.40
N TRP A 80 -12.80 -15.10 -9.53
CA TRP A 80 -11.91 -14.36 -10.44
C TRP A 80 -12.75 -13.56 -11.42
N HIS A 81 -12.41 -12.29 -11.58
CA HIS A 81 -13.02 -11.39 -12.56
C HIS A 81 -11.92 -10.79 -13.43
N ASP A 82 -12.17 -10.71 -14.75
CA ASP A 82 -11.30 -9.98 -15.66
C ASP A 82 -11.45 -8.48 -15.42
N THR A 83 -10.47 -7.90 -14.74
CA THR A 83 -10.46 -6.49 -14.37
C THR A 83 -9.67 -5.71 -15.41
N THR A 84 -10.20 -4.56 -15.82
CA THR A 84 -9.51 -3.62 -16.71
C THR A 84 -8.70 -2.65 -15.88
N PHE A 85 -7.40 -2.62 -16.13
CA PHE A 85 -6.43 -1.73 -15.50
C PHE A 85 -6.05 -0.64 -16.50
N PHE A 86 -6.25 0.62 -16.14
CA PHE A 86 -5.85 1.77 -16.95
C PHE A 86 -4.43 2.19 -16.59
N ASP A 87 -3.58 2.35 -17.59
CA ASP A 87 -2.21 2.82 -17.39
C ASP A 87 -2.22 4.33 -17.11
N LEU A 88 -1.64 4.72 -15.98
CA LEU A 88 -1.51 6.13 -15.57
C LEU A 88 -0.26 6.80 -16.11
N ARG A 89 0.60 6.10 -16.84
CA ARG A 89 1.82 6.69 -17.40
C ARG A 89 1.48 7.91 -18.28
N GLY A 90 2.04 9.07 -17.91
CA GLY A 90 1.77 10.37 -18.56
C GLY A 90 0.45 11.04 -18.15
N ARG A 91 -0.34 10.39 -17.28
CA ARG A 91 -1.63 10.83 -16.75
C ARG A 91 -1.65 10.82 -15.22
N GLU A 92 -0.47 10.83 -14.59
CA GLU A 92 -0.31 10.74 -13.14
C GLU A 92 -1.00 11.90 -12.41
N HIS A 93 -1.19 13.04 -13.09
CA HIS A 93 -1.89 14.22 -12.58
C HIS A 93 -3.43 14.07 -12.50
N GLU A 94 -4.01 13.03 -13.09
CA GLU A 94 -5.46 12.76 -13.05
C GLU A 94 -5.92 12.25 -11.67
N ILE A 95 -4.98 11.75 -10.85
CA ILE A 95 -5.24 11.23 -9.52
C ILE A 95 -4.45 12.00 -8.45
N ASN A 96 -4.98 12.07 -7.24
CA ASN A 96 -4.26 12.62 -6.09
C ASN A 96 -4.69 11.98 -4.76
N TYR A 97 -3.88 12.20 -3.72
CA TYR A 97 -4.06 11.53 -2.44
C TYR A 97 -5.37 11.91 -1.74
N VAL A 98 -5.81 13.16 -1.89
CA VAL A 98 -7.02 13.68 -1.24
C VAL A 98 -8.27 13.05 -1.85
N ASN A 99 -8.37 13.03 -3.18
CA ASN A 99 -9.57 12.61 -3.90
C ASN A 99 -9.59 11.13 -4.24
N ASN A 100 -8.45 10.47 -4.38
CA ASN A 100 -8.36 9.07 -4.82
C ASN A 100 -7.66 8.16 -3.81
N GLY A 101 -7.03 8.75 -2.78
CA GLY A 101 -6.22 8.02 -1.81
C GLY A 101 -4.82 7.66 -2.30
N ILE A 102 -4.43 8.09 -3.51
CA ILE A 102 -3.19 7.69 -4.19
C ILE A 102 -2.37 8.93 -4.60
N ALA A 103 -1.05 8.90 -4.37
CA ALA A 103 -0.12 9.84 -4.97
C ALA A 103 1.08 9.10 -5.58
N ILE A 104 1.58 9.63 -6.69
CA ILE A 104 2.81 9.14 -7.34
C ILE A 104 3.88 10.19 -7.10
N ALA A 105 5.02 9.77 -6.56
CA ALA A 105 6.14 10.66 -6.27
C ALA A 105 7.45 10.07 -6.78
N LYS A 106 8.47 10.92 -6.90
CA LYS A 106 9.83 10.47 -7.21
C LYS A 106 10.67 10.50 -5.95
N LEU A 107 11.43 9.44 -5.73
CA LEU A 107 12.38 9.32 -4.64
C LEU A 107 13.70 8.78 -5.19
N ARG A 108 14.68 9.68 -5.28
CA ARG A 108 16.07 9.28 -5.50
C ARG A 108 16.71 8.96 -4.17
N SER A 109 16.67 7.69 -3.82
CA SER A 109 17.27 7.19 -2.58
C SER A 109 18.79 7.12 -2.69
N THR A 110 19.47 7.33 -1.58
CA THR A 110 20.91 7.06 -1.45
C THR A 110 21.23 5.57 -1.30
N MET A 111 20.21 4.73 -1.07
CA MET A 111 20.31 3.29 -0.93
C MET A 111 20.63 2.60 -2.26
N THR A 112 21.55 1.64 -2.25
CA THR A 112 21.71 0.67 -3.35
C THR A 112 20.70 -0.49 -3.20
N TYR A 113 20.65 -1.38 -4.19
CA TYR A 113 19.78 -2.54 -4.16
C TYR A 113 20.10 -3.47 -2.98
N GLU A 114 21.38 -3.74 -2.72
CA GLU A 114 21.86 -4.61 -1.65
C GLU A 114 21.60 -4.04 -0.26
N ASP A 115 21.48 -2.71 -0.14
CA ASP A 115 21.18 -2.06 1.13
C ASP A 115 19.79 -2.44 1.67
N PHE A 116 18.87 -2.90 0.82
CA PHE A 116 17.54 -3.37 1.25
C PHE A 116 17.55 -4.72 1.93
N ASP A 117 18.65 -5.48 1.87
CA ASP A 117 18.84 -6.69 2.66
C ASP A 117 19.40 -6.37 4.08
N ASP A 118 19.68 -5.10 4.39
CA ASP A 118 20.10 -4.61 5.72
C ASP A 118 18.98 -3.83 6.41
N ASP A 119 18.32 -4.48 7.37
CA ASP A 119 17.23 -3.91 8.18
C ASP A 119 17.61 -2.54 8.77
N SER A 120 18.84 -2.40 9.28
CA SER A 120 19.30 -1.16 9.91
C SER A 120 19.33 0.00 8.91
N LYS A 121 19.76 -0.25 7.67
CA LYS A 121 19.77 0.78 6.62
C LYS A 121 18.36 1.16 6.18
N VAL A 122 17.45 0.19 6.06
CA VAL A 122 16.03 0.47 5.77
C VAL A 122 15.46 1.44 6.81
N TRP A 123 15.68 1.18 8.11
CA TRP A 123 15.18 2.03 9.19
C TRP A 123 15.90 3.38 9.30
N THR A 124 17.22 3.42 9.13
CA THR A 124 18.02 4.61 9.46
C THR A 124 18.30 5.53 8.28
N ILE A 125 18.12 5.05 7.05
CA ILE A 125 18.34 5.80 5.80
C ILE A 125 17.03 5.90 5.04
N TYR A 126 16.51 4.78 4.53
CA TYR A 126 15.36 4.78 3.62
C TYR A 126 14.10 5.41 4.26
N PHE A 127 13.76 5.05 5.49
CA PHE A 127 12.61 5.64 6.18
C PHE A 127 12.78 7.12 6.52
N LYS A 128 14.01 7.63 6.71
CA LYS A 128 14.22 9.06 6.88
C LYS A 128 13.99 9.84 5.58
N GLU A 129 14.44 9.27 4.46
CA GLU A 129 14.17 9.84 3.14
C GLU A 129 12.66 9.85 2.84
N LEU A 130 11.96 8.75 3.16
CA LEU A 130 10.51 8.67 3.03
C LEU A 130 9.76 9.59 3.99
N GLU A 131 10.23 9.77 5.22
CA GLU A 131 9.60 10.71 6.18
C GLU A 131 9.58 12.13 5.62
N SER A 132 10.71 12.60 5.08
CA SER A 132 10.77 13.94 4.47
C SER A 132 9.78 14.05 3.31
N LEU A 133 9.77 13.05 2.43
CA LEU A 133 8.90 13.05 1.26
C LEU A 133 7.41 13.02 1.65
N LEU A 134 7.02 12.16 2.62
CA LEU A 134 5.63 12.05 3.05
C LEU A 134 5.14 13.31 3.76
N ARG A 135 6.01 13.99 4.53
CA ARG A 135 5.69 15.30 5.12
C ARG A 135 5.35 16.33 4.05
N ASP A 136 6.15 16.37 2.99
CA ASP A 136 5.95 17.32 1.89
C ASP A 136 4.71 16.95 1.04
N CYS A 137 4.60 15.69 0.62
CA CYS A 137 3.52 15.23 -0.25
C CYS A 137 2.13 15.25 0.41
N LEU A 138 2.07 15.00 1.72
CA LEU A 138 0.81 14.84 2.45
C LEU A 138 0.53 15.99 3.43
N CYS A 139 1.43 16.97 3.55
CA CYS A 139 1.37 18.02 4.57
C CYS A 139 1.30 17.46 6.00
N ALA A 140 2.08 16.41 6.27
CA ALA A 140 2.07 15.72 7.56
C ALA A 140 2.90 16.46 8.62
N THR A 141 2.39 16.52 9.85
CA THR A 141 3.11 17.05 11.02
C THR A 141 4.02 16.00 11.66
N GLU A 142 3.67 14.71 11.56
CA GLU A 142 4.53 13.60 11.97
C GLU A 142 4.33 12.38 11.05
N VAL A 143 5.40 11.61 10.85
CA VAL A 143 5.36 10.32 10.14
C VAL A 143 6.07 9.29 11.02
N LYS A 144 5.43 8.14 11.25
CA LYS A 144 6.01 7.03 12.02
C LYS A 144 5.88 5.73 11.26
N PHE A 145 7.01 5.21 10.79
CA PHE A 145 7.06 3.86 10.22
C PHE A 145 6.98 2.82 11.33
N PHE A 146 6.23 1.75 11.09
CA PHE A 146 6.10 0.66 12.06
C PHE A 146 6.42 -0.71 11.46
N ARG A 147 6.24 -0.89 10.14
CA ARG A 147 6.49 -2.16 9.44
C ARG A 147 6.90 -1.90 7.99
N TYR A 148 7.56 -2.88 7.39
CA TYR A 148 7.69 -2.99 5.94
C TYR A 148 7.68 -4.44 5.50
N GLY A 149 7.53 -4.68 4.20
CA GLY A 149 7.66 -6.00 3.61
C GLY A 149 8.43 -5.93 2.30
N ILE A 150 9.39 -6.85 2.13
CA ILE A 150 10.05 -7.08 0.85
C ILE A 150 9.38 -8.27 0.17
N ARG A 151 9.07 -8.10 -1.11
CA ARG A 151 8.51 -9.15 -1.97
C ARG A 151 9.43 -9.34 -3.16
N LYS A 152 9.99 -10.54 -3.33
CA LYS A 152 10.78 -10.95 -4.49
C LYS A 152 10.04 -12.07 -5.21
N ARG A 153 9.55 -11.79 -6.42
CA ARG A 153 8.76 -12.78 -7.17
C ARG A 153 9.66 -13.95 -7.57
N HIS A 154 9.26 -15.15 -7.21
CA HIS A 154 9.90 -16.37 -7.66
C HIS A 154 9.53 -16.64 -9.13
N GLU A 155 10.48 -17.08 -9.96
CA GLU A 155 10.31 -17.25 -11.41
C GLU A 155 9.07 -18.09 -11.78
N GLN A 156 8.81 -19.16 -11.03
CA GLN A 156 7.69 -20.08 -11.26
C GLN A 156 6.31 -19.53 -10.83
N PHE A 157 6.26 -18.47 -10.02
CA PHE A 157 4.99 -17.84 -9.62
C PHE A 157 4.20 -17.41 -10.87
N PRO A 158 2.87 -17.64 -10.96
CA PRO A 158 1.95 -18.02 -9.88
C PRO A 158 1.80 -19.54 -9.69
N ARG A 159 2.60 -20.38 -10.37
CA ARG A 159 2.58 -21.83 -10.17
C ARG A 159 3.27 -22.17 -8.85
N SER A 160 2.57 -22.90 -7.99
CA SER A 160 3.14 -23.40 -6.73
C SER A 160 4.32 -24.33 -7.01
N THR A 161 5.41 -24.14 -6.27
CA THR A 161 6.58 -25.03 -6.26
C THR A 161 6.41 -26.23 -5.31
N GLY A 162 5.34 -26.25 -4.51
CA GLY A 162 5.14 -27.24 -3.44
C GLY A 162 5.98 -27.00 -2.19
N ILE A 163 6.80 -25.93 -2.16
CA ILE A 163 7.58 -25.50 -1.01
C ILE A 163 7.27 -24.03 -0.70
N GLU A 164 7.51 -23.62 0.54
CA GLU A 164 7.38 -22.21 0.93
C GLU A 164 8.46 -21.38 0.23
N TYR A 165 8.06 -20.21 -0.30
CA TYR A 165 9.00 -19.28 -0.92
C TYR A 165 9.77 -18.51 0.17
N GLU A 166 11.05 -18.26 -0.06
CA GLU A 166 11.88 -17.43 0.82
C GLU A 166 11.31 -16.01 1.01
N TYR A 167 10.76 -15.44 -0.07
CA TYR A 167 10.12 -14.13 -0.05
C TYR A 167 8.63 -14.24 -0.35
N ALA A 168 7.85 -13.35 0.26
CA ALA A 168 6.44 -13.22 -0.05
C ALA A 168 6.22 -12.86 -1.53
N GLN A 169 5.24 -13.50 -2.15
CA GLN A 169 4.93 -13.35 -3.57
C GLN A 169 3.91 -12.23 -3.82
N PRO A 170 3.73 -11.75 -5.06
CA PRO A 170 2.59 -10.90 -5.42
C PRO A 170 1.25 -11.53 -5.03
N THR A 171 0.23 -10.72 -4.79
CA THR A 171 -1.13 -11.20 -4.51
C THR A 171 -2.08 -10.68 -5.59
N SER A 172 -2.89 -11.56 -6.16
CA SER A 172 -3.99 -11.19 -7.07
C SER A 172 -5.31 -10.96 -6.34
N ILE A 173 -5.28 -10.87 -5.02
CA ILE A 173 -6.46 -10.69 -4.19
C ILE A 173 -6.69 -9.20 -4.00
N ALA A 174 -7.82 -8.67 -4.44
CA ALA A 174 -8.18 -7.27 -4.20
C ALA A 174 -8.48 -7.04 -2.71
N HIS A 175 -7.70 -6.18 -2.06
CA HIS A 175 -7.82 -5.92 -0.63
C HIS A 175 -7.32 -4.52 -0.22
N VAL A 176 -7.68 -4.10 0.99
CA VAL A 176 -7.05 -3.01 1.75
C VAL A 176 -6.44 -3.63 2.99
N ASP A 177 -5.22 -3.28 3.35
CA ASP A 177 -4.44 -3.91 4.44
C ASP A 177 -5.04 -3.70 5.83
N ALA A 178 -5.77 -2.60 6.04
CA ALA A 178 -6.19 -2.19 7.38
C ALA A 178 -7.57 -1.53 7.39
N THR A 179 -8.38 -1.87 8.39
CA THR A 179 -9.51 -1.03 8.82
C THR A 179 -9.02 0.12 9.73
N LEU A 180 -9.87 1.12 9.97
CA LEU A 180 -9.56 2.15 10.98
C LEU A 180 -9.44 1.56 12.39
N ALA A 181 -10.22 0.51 12.72
CA ALA A 181 -10.13 -0.18 14.00
C ALA A 181 -8.78 -0.91 14.13
N SER A 182 -8.39 -1.70 13.12
CA SER A 182 -7.07 -2.36 13.09
C SER A 182 -5.91 -1.35 13.09
N THR A 183 -6.10 -0.17 12.49
CA THR A 183 -5.12 0.91 12.54
C THR A 183 -4.91 1.40 13.98
N ARG A 184 -5.98 1.61 14.74
CA ARG A 184 -5.89 2.00 16.16
C ARG A 184 -5.19 0.93 17.01
N GLU A 185 -5.47 -0.36 16.74
CA GLU A 185 -4.79 -1.44 17.44
C GLU A 185 -3.29 -1.51 17.09
N GLU A 186 -2.94 -1.38 15.82
CA GLU A 186 -1.53 -1.33 15.39
C GLU A 186 -0.80 -0.10 15.97
N MET A 187 -1.49 1.04 16.09
CA MET A 187 -0.94 2.20 16.80
C MET A 187 -0.63 1.89 18.27
N ARG A 188 -1.55 1.26 19.01
CA ARG A 188 -1.29 0.87 20.40
C ARG A 188 -0.17 -0.14 20.52
N LYS A 189 -0.15 -1.13 19.63
CA LYS A 189 0.87 -2.19 19.59
C LYS A 189 2.27 -1.64 19.33
N HIS A 190 2.41 -0.72 18.39
CA HIS A 190 3.73 -0.23 17.95
C HIS A 190 4.21 1.02 18.67
N PHE A 191 3.30 1.86 19.19
CA PHE A 191 3.66 3.14 19.81
C PHE A 191 3.35 3.21 21.31
N GLY A 192 2.73 2.18 21.91
CA GLY A 192 2.54 2.08 23.36
C GLY A 192 1.87 3.31 23.98
N GLU A 193 2.49 3.87 25.03
CA GLU A 193 1.94 5.01 25.79
C GLU A 193 1.66 6.25 24.94
N ILE A 194 2.46 6.52 23.90
CA ILE A 194 2.24 7.70 23.05
C ILE A 194 1.08 7.52 22.06
N ALA A 195 0.59 6.28 21.86
CA ALA A 195 -0.46 6.02 20.87
C ALA A 195 -1.74 6.83 21.15
N ASN A 196 -2.11 6.96 22.43
CA ASN A 196 -3.30 7.73 22.82
C ASN A 196 -3.16 9.21 22.50
N ASP A 197 -1.97 9.79 22.65
CA ASP A 197 -1.68 11.17 22.25
C ASP A 197 -1.79 11.33 20.72
N LEU A 198 -1.17 10.42 19.96
CA LEU A 198 -1.24 10.44 18.50
C LEU A 198 -2.69 10.36 17.99
N MET A 199 -3.53 9.52 18.62
CA MET A 199 -4.94 9.35 18.26
C MET A 199 -5.84 10.54 18.59
N THR A 200 -5.33 11.57 19.31
CA THR A 200 -6.09 12.82 19.53
C THR A 200 -6.14 13.71 18.30
N ARG A 201 -5.21 13.51 17.35
CA ARG A 201 -5.08 14.25 16.11
C ARG A 201 -5.63 13.43 14.95
N ARG A 202 -5.81 14.06 13.78
CA ARG A 202 -6.11 13.30 12.57
C ARG A 202 -4.88 12.48 12.22
N PHE A 203 -5.09 11.19 12.00
CA PHE A 203 -4.08 10.26 11.51
C PHE A 203 -4.61 9.42 10.35
N ALA A 204 -3.69 8.90 9.55
CA ALA A 204 -3.94 7.93 8.48
C ALA A 204 -2.87 6.84 8.47
N TRP A 205 -3.25 5.61 8.15
CA TRP A 205 -2.30 4.58 7.73
C TRP A 205 -2.03 4.77 6.25
N VAL A 206 -0.75 4.88 5.89
CA VAL A 206 -0.27 5.02 4.51
C VAL A 206 0.74 3.92 4.18
N ASN A 207 0.55 3.27 3.04
CA ASN A 207 1.54 2.39 2.44
C ASN A 207 2.33 3.17 1.38
N VAL A 208 3.62 2.89 1.28
CA VAL A 208 4.50 3.37 0.21
C VAL A 208 5.10 2.17 -0.49
N TRP A 209 4.78 1.99 -1.75
CA TRP A 209 5.26 0.89 -2.58
C TRP A 209 6.30 1.37 -3.59
N ARG A 210 7.41 0.62 -3.67
CA ARG A 210 8.57 0.96 -4.52
C ARG A 210 9.17 -0.30 -5.15
N PRO A 211 9.43 -0.31 -6.47
CA PRO A 211 10.31 -1.30 -7.09
C PRO A 211 11.73 -1.24 -6.52
N LEU A 212 12.31 -2.39 -6.20
CA LEU A 212 13.72 -2.47 -5.79
C LEU A 212 14.65 -2.54 -7.00
N ARG A 213 14.16 -3.13 -8.09
CA ARG A 213 14.80 -3.21 -9.41
C ARG A 213 13.73 -3.02 -10.47
N GLY A 214 14.14 -2.69 -11.69
CA GLY A 214 13.15 -2.51 -12.73
C GLY A 214 13.71 -2.17 -14.10
N VAL A 215 12.84 -1.79 -15.04
CA VAL A 215 11.39 -1.53 -14.83
C VAL A 215 10.57 -2.76 -14.39
N VAL A 216 9.52 -2.55 -13.59
CA VAL A 216 8.56 -3.60 -13.22
C VAL A 216 7.36 -3.56 -14.17
N ASN A 217 7.21 -4.63 -14.96
CA ASN A 217 6.13 -4.78 -15.92
C ASN A 217 5.42 -6.14 -15.83
N ASP A 218 6.04 -7.19 -15.30
CA ASP A 218 5.48 -8.55 -15.21
C ASP A 218 4.29 -8.64 -14.24
N TRP A 219 4.45 -8.12 -13.02
CA TRP A 219 3.50 -8.19 -11.92
C TRP A 219 3.32 -6.82 -11.24
N PRO A 220 2.94 -5.74 -11.95
CA PRO A 220 2.87 -4.41 -11.36
C PRO A 220 1.89 -4.35 -10.17
N LEU A 221 2.13 -3.41 -9.26
CA LEU A 221 1.10 -3.02 -8.31
C LEU A 221 -0.03 -2.35 -9.09
N CYS A 222 -1.27 -2.76 -8.81
CA CYS A 222 -2.46 -2.08 -9.26
C CYS A 222 -3.28 -1.62 -8.06
N PHE A 223 -4.03 -0.54 -8.25
CA PHE A 223 -4.80 0.10 -7.20
C PHE A 223 -6.11 0.63 -7.76
N CYS A 224 -7.17 0.50 -6.98
CA CYS A 224 -8.49 1.00 -7.30
C CYS A 224 -8.64 2.44 -6.77
N ASP A 225 -9.27 3.30 -7.56
CA ASP A 225 -9.69 4.62 -7.11
C ASP A 225 -10.62 4.50 -5.91
N ALA A 226 -10.17 4.92 -4.72
CA ALA A 226 -10.96 4.80 -3.50
C ALA A 226 -12.28 5.58 -3.57
N ALA A 227 -12.39 6.60 -4.42
CA ALA A 227 -13.65 7.33 -4.63
C ALA A 227 -14.70 6.54 -5.43
N THR A 228 -14.31 5.44 -6.07
CA THR A 228 -15.21 4.58 -6.86
C THR A 228 -15.63 3.31 -6.11
N VAL A 229 -15.15 3.14 -4.88
CA VAL A 229 -15.44 1.98 -4.03
C VAL A 229 -16.64 2.32 -3.15
N GLU A 230 -17.72 1.58 -3.29
CA GLU A 230 -18.90 1.78 -2.45
C GLU A 230 -18.76 1.04 -1.12
N HIS A 231 -19.51 1.44 -0.08
CA HIS A 231 -19.47 0.77 1.22
C HIS A 231 -19.80 -0.72 1.14
N GLY A 232 -20.67 -1.13 0.19
CA GLY A 232 -21.03 -2.53 -0.03
C GLY A 232 -19.96 -3.34 -0.77
N ASP A 233 -18.93 -2.69 -1.32
CA ASP A 233 -17.87 -3.34 -2.09
C ASP A 233 -16.76 -3.92 -1.21
N ALA A 234 -16.78 -3.67 0.10
CA ALA A 234 -15.73 -4.10 1.01
C ALA A 234 -16.28 -4.99 2.13
N GLU A 235 -15.60 -6.11 2.38
CA GLU A 235 -15.90 -7.06 3.45
C GLU A 235 -14.78 -7.00 4.50
N THR A 236 -15.12 -6.73 5.76
CA THR A 236 -14.13 -6.78 6.84
C THR A 236 -13.70 -8.22 7.08
N THR A 237 -12.40 -8.47 6.97
CA THR A 237 -11.82 -9.82 7.10
C THR A 237 -10.74 -9.85 8.17
N ASP A 238 -10.84 -10.84 9.07
CA ASP A 238 -9.83 -11.10 10.07
C ASP A 238 -8.65 -11.88 9.47
N MET A 239 -7.46 -11.32 9.60
CA MET A 239 -6.20 -12.00 9.36
C MET A 239 -5.72 -12.59 10.68
N VAL A 240 -5.94 -13.90 10.85
CA VAL A 240 -5.78 -14.58 12.14
C VAL A 240 -4.39 -15.22 12.22
N TYR A 241 -3.61 -14.80 13.20
CA TYR A 241 -2.33 -15.39 13.60
C TYR A 241 -2.51 -16.22 14.88
N PRO A 242 -1.54 -17.05 15.30
CA PRO A 242 -1.73 -17.94 16.44
C PRO A 242 -2.09 -17.21 17.76
N GLU A 243 -1.55 -16.01 17.99
CA GLU A 243 -1.78 -15.27 19.24
C GLU A 243 -2.63 -14.00 19.10
N TYR A 244 -2.94 -13.55 17.88
CA TYR A 244 -3.67 -12.31 17.63
C TYR A 244 -4.32 -12.30 16.25
N PHE A 245 -5.20 -11.35 16.00
CA PHE A 245 -5.70 -11.07 14.65
C PHE A 245 -5.54 -9.58 14.33
N THR A 246 -5.52 -9.28 13.04
CA THR A 246 -5.64 -7.92 12.50
C THR A 246 -6.80 -7.88 11.52
N GLU A 247 -7.39 -6.72 11.25
CA GLU A 247 -8.51 -6.61 10.31
C GLU A 247 -8.05 -5.95 9.00
N ASN A 248 -8.40 -6.55 7.89
CA ASN A 248 -8.25 -5.99 6.55
C ASN A 248 -9.63 -5.80 5.90
N LEU A 249 -9.69 -5.23 4.70
CA LEU A 249 -10.89 -5.25 3.86
C LEU A 249 -10.63 -6.10 2.63
N SER A 250 -11.45 -7.13 2.41
CA SER A 250 -11.45 -7.92 1.18
C SER A 250 -12.51 -7.36 0.22
N LEU A 251 -12.15 -7.18 -1.05
CA LEU A 251 -13.02 -6.46 -1.99
C LEU A 251 -13.98 -7.38 -2.73
N ARG A 252 -15.25 -6.98 -2.85
CA ARG A 252 -16.27 -7.53 -3.74
C ARG A 252 -16.21 -6.81 -5.09
N HIS A 253 -16.49 -7.52 -6.16
CA HIS A 253 -16.46 -6.93 -7.50
C HIS A 253 -17.65 -5.98 -7.72
N SER A 254 -17.37 -4.79 -8.27
CA SER A 254 -18.38 -3.85 -8.73
C SER A 254 -17.93 -3.18 -10.03
N ALA A 255 -18.85 -3.01 -10.98
CA ALA A 255 -18.56 -2.42 -12.29
C ALA A 255 -18.18 -0.92 -12.22
N GLY A 256 -18.47 -0.25 -11.09
CA GLY A 256 -18.08 1.14 -10.87
C GLY A 256 -16.59 1.33 -10.53
N GLN A 257 -15.92 0.27 -10.08
CA GLN A 257 -14.53 0.31 -9.61
C GLN A 257 -13.56 0.63 -10.75
N LYS A 258 -12.76 1.68 -10.58
CA LYS A 258 -11.74 2.08 -11.56
C LYS A 258 -10.36 1.67 -11.07
N TRP A 259 -9.75 0.74 -11.79
CA TRP A 259 -8.43 0.22 -11.48
C TRP A 259 -7.35 0.85 -12.35
N TYR A 260 -6.23 1.17 -11.71
CA TYR A 260 -5.07 1.78 -12.34
C TYR A 260 -3.81 0.98 -12.05
N TYR A 261 -2.80 1.17 -12.90
CA TYR A 261 -1.42 0.77 -12.65
C TYR A 261 -0.47 1.78 -13.30
N LEU A 262 0.82 1.68 -13.00
CA LEU A 262 1.85 2.50 -13.62
C LEU A 262 2.77 1.59 -14.45
N SER A 263 2.75 1.72 -15.78
CA SER A 263 3.68 1.00 -16.65
C SER A 263 5.11 1.52 -16.51
N ASP A 264 6.07 0.65 -16.81
CA ASP A 264 7.51 0.94 -16.76
C ASP A 264 7.94 1.53 -15.41
N HIS A 265 7.38 1.01 -14.30
CA HIS A 265 7.63 1.57 -12.97
C HIS A 265 9.10 1.35 -12.58
N THR A 266 9.83 2.46 -12.44
CA THR A 266 11.25 2.47 -12.07
C THR A 266 11.48 2.52 -10.55
N PRO A 267 12.67 2.12 -10.05
CA PRO A 267 13.04 2.30 -8.64
C PRO A 267 13.13 3.76 -8.15
N ASP A 268 13.08 4.74 -9.05
CA ASP A 268 13.06 6.17 -8.72
C ASP A 268 11.64 6.69 -8.44
N GLU A 269 10.61 5.86 -8.65
CA GLU A 269 9.21 6.22 -8.50
C GLU A 269 8.59 5.41 -7.36
N ILE A 270 7.69 6.05 -6.61
CA ILE A 270 6.95 5.43 -5.52
C ILE A 270 5.46 5.71 -5.66
N ILE A 271 4.65 4.73 -5.23
CA ILE A 271 3.21 4.88 -5.10
C ILE A 271 2.90 4.99 -3.61
N ILE A 272 2.25 6.08 -3.22
CA ILE A 272 1.81 6.36 -1.86
C ILE A 272 0.30 6.16 -1.85
N PHE A 273 -0.22 5.30 -0.98
CA PHE A 273 -1.63 4.98 -0.98
C PHE A 273 -2.18 4.71 0.42
N LYS A 274 -3.34 5.30 0.70
CA LYS A 274 -4.03 5.26 1.99
C LYS A 274 -4.59 3.87 2.27
N GLN A 275 -4.47 3.39 3.50
CA GLN A 275 -5.16 2.18 3.99
C GLN A 275 -6.33 2.54 4.90
N SER A 276 -6.21 3.59 5.70
CA SER A 276 -7.28 4.11 6.54
C SER A 276 -7.05 5.58 6.86
N ASP A 277 -8.11 6.32 7.20
CA ASP A 277 -8.06 7.69 7.68
C ASP A 277 -9.03 7.83 8.85
N SER A 278 -8.63 8.58 9.88
CA SER A 278 -9.47 8.90 11.03
C SER A 278 -10.50 9.99 10.71
N ASP A 279 -10.31 10.75 9.63
CA ASP A 279 -11.30 11.67 9.10
C ASP A 279 -12.34 10.91 8.25
N HIS A 280 -13.55 10.78 8.79
CA HIS A 280 -14.66 10.09 8.13
C HIS A 280 -15.15 10.76 6.84
N SER A 281 -14.74 12.01 6.57
CA SER A 281 -15.05 12.69 5.30
C SER A 281 -14.04 12.41 4.19
N ALA A 282 -12.88 11.85 4.54
CA ALA A 282 -11.85 11.49 3.57
C ALA A 282 -12.25 10.24 2.78
N VAL A 283 -11.71 10.10 1.56
CA VAL A 283 -11.84 8.84 0.83
C VAL A 283 -11.23 7.68 1.62
N GLY A 284 -11.84 6.50 1.48
CA GLY A 284 -11.47 5.29 2.19
C GLY A 284 -10.09 4.73 1.82
N GLY A 285 -9.77 3.57 2.40
CA GLY A 285 -8.57 2.84 2.04
C GLY A 285 -8.58 2.39 0.58
N VAL A 286 -7.41 2.41 -0.06
CA VAL A 286 -7.21 2.10 -1.48
C VAL A 286 -7.11 0.59 -1.65
N PRO A 287 -8.09 -0.05 -2.32
CA PRO A 287 -7.94 -1.45 -2.67
C PRO A 287 -6.78 -1.62 -3.64
N HIS A 288 -5.94 -2.62 -3.42
CA HIS A 288 -4.76 -2.87 -4.22
C HIS A 288 -4.50 -4.36 -4.32
N CYS A 289 -3.79 -4.74 -5.39
CA CYS A 289 -3.28 -6.08 -5.60
C CYS A 289 -2.23 -6.06 -6.71
N SER A 290 -1.97 -7.20 -7.35
CA SER A 290 -1.09 -7.32 -8.50
C SER A 290 -1.68 -8.32 -9.49
N PHE A 291 -1.45 -8.08 -10.77
CA PHE A 291 -1.95 -8.93 -11.84
C PHE A 291 -0.79 -9.43 -12.71
N ALA A 292 -0.96 -10.59 -13.34
CA ALA A 292 -0.05 -11.05 -14.38
C ALA A 292 -0.28 -10.19 -15.62
N ASN A 293 0.63 -9.28 -15.92
CA ASN A 293 0.45 -8.35 -17.02
C ASN A 293 0.59 -9.07 -18.38
N PRO A 294 -0.48 -9.17 -19.19
CA PRO A 294 -0.42 -9.86 -20.48
C PRO A 294 0.46 -9.12 -21.51
N ALA A 295 0.78 -7.85 -21.28
CA ALA A 295 1.65 -7.06 -22.13
C ALA A 295 3.15 -7.17 -21.75
N ALA A 296 3.48 -7.85 -20.65
CA ALA A 296 4.87 -8.02 -20.20
C ALA A 296 5.66 -8.91 -21.16
N ASN A 297 6.93 -8.56 -21.41
CA ASN A 297 7.80 -9.40 -22.21
C ASN A 297 8.22 -10.64 -21.41
N ALA A 298 8.30 -11.80 -22.07
CA ALA A 298 8.67 -13.07 -21.42
C ALA A 298 10.08 -13.07 -20.79
N ASN A 299 10.97 -12.17 -21.22
CA ASN A 299 12.34 -12.04 -20.72
C ASN A 299 12.48 -10.94 -19.65
N GLU A 300 11.37 -10.37 -19.17
CA GLU A 300 11.43 -9.41 -18.08
C GLU A 300 11.88 -10.08 -16.79
N THR A 301 12.57 -9.29 -15.99
CA THR A 301 13.00 -9.74 -14.68
C THR A 301 11.79 -9.89 -13.76
N PRO A 302 11.72 -10.96 -12.94
CA PRO A 302 10.72 -11.06 -11.89
C PRO A 302 10.69 -9.83 -10.99
N ARG A 303 9.51 -9.28 -10.74
CA ARG A 303 9.33 -8.14 -9.84
C ARG A 303 9.97 -8.34 -8.48
N GLU A 304 10.64 -7.29 -8.02
CA GLU A 304 11.03 -7.13 -6.63
C GLU A 304 10.63 -5.74 -6.11
N SER A 305 10.08 -5.69 -4.90
CA SER A 305 9.52 -4.47 -4.34
C SER A 305 9.61 -4.41 -2.82
N ILE A 306 9.65 -3.20 -2.29
CA ILE A 306 9.44 -2.91 -0.87
C ILE A 306 8.12 -2.16 -0.69
N GLU A 307 7.40 -2.50 0.37
CA GLU A 307 6.23 -1.78 0.84
C GLU A 307 6.45 -1.33 2.28
N ALA A 308 6.61 -0.02 2.49
CA ALA A 308 6.76 0.59 3.80
C ALA A 308 5.39 1.04 4.33
N ARG A 309 5.14 0.79 5.62
CA ARG A 309 3.88 1.13 6.29
C ARG A 309 4.13 2.22 7.33
N ALA A 310 3.44 3.34 7.15
CA ALA A 310 3.58 4.53 7.97
C ALA A 310 2.24 4.95 8.57
N LEU A 311 2.31 5.41 9.81
CA LEU A 311 1.30 6.26 10.39
C LEU A 311 1.65 7.71 10.07
N VAL A 312 0.71 8.44 9.47
CA VAL A 312 0.84 9.85 9.11
C VAL A 312 -0.10 10.65 10.00
N ILE A 313 0.43 11.67 10.68
CA ILE A 313 -0.33 12.58 11.55
C ILE A 313 -0.45 13.94 10.88
N PHE A 314 -1.64 14.54 10.96
CA PHE A 314 -1.94 15.89 10.47
C PHE A 314 -2.17 16.80 11.67
#